data_AF-A0A5M5ZMQ6-F1
#
_entry.id   AF-A0A5M5ZMQ6-F1
#
_cell.length_a   1.000
_cell.length_b   1.000
_cell.length_c   1.000
_cell.angle_alpha   90.00
_cell.angle_beta   90.00
_cell.angle_gamma   90.00
#
_symmetry.space_group_name_H-M   'P 1'
#
loop_
_entity.id
_entity.type
_entity.pdbx_description
1 polymer ?
#
loop_
_entity_poly.entity_id
_entity_poly.type
_entity_poly.pdbx_seq_one_letter_code
_entity_poly.pdbx_strand_id
1 'polypeptide(L)'
;YVLFRFYEIPQRDRADSISINTNTQSAVKARDLRSNSKQILKLKKAYEAKYSNGFFATKRGEIIPADKDKQYCIELSYLGKNLTAWYMQRPNLSYGETKIFDKYFNTLFKNDYLPEDAYALSFWMRKIMDAWTQENPLGLEEELLTMKAYAPYHLLFAISMVFAKCNNQTNVPSPSECLKVASENNLVDSIINIAANCLNSAISAEKNNCEQNNRSFIPQNWVKNKSCNAGIMSAIQNYFSFLPTMNKEMDSKLKNGVKIDSKYFSYRVQAED
;
A
#
# COMPACT_ATOMS: atom_id res chain seq x y z
N TYR A 1 -0.10 -4.53 49.73
CA TYR A 1 1.33 -4.87 49.60
C TYR A 1 1.65 -5.03 48.13
N VAL A 2 2.56 -4.24 47.58
CA VAL A 2 3.07 -4.41 46.19
C VAL A 2 4.33 -5.27 46.29
N LEU A 3 4.33 -6.43 45.64
CA LEU A 3 5.50 -7.31 45.56
C LEU A 3 6.40 -6.82 44.42
N PHE A 4 7.66 -6.54 44.73
CA PHE A 4 8.70 -6.28 43.72
C PHE A 4 9.62 -7.50 43.62
N ARG A 5 10.06 -7.81 42.39
CA ARG A 5 11.05 -8.84 42.12
C ARG A 5 12.17 -8.24 41.27
N PHE A 6 13.38 -8.30 41.79
CA PHE A 6 14.57 -7.84 41.08
C PHE A 6 15.15 -8.99 40.27
N TYR A 7 15.55 -8.70 39.03
CA TYR A 7 16.29 -9.61 38.17
C TYR A 7 17.61 -8.93 37.81
N GLU A 8 18.72 -9.60 38.11
CA GLU A 8 20.05 -9.17 37.71
C GLU A 8 20.36 -9.70 36.31
N ILE A 9 20.83 -8.84 35.42
CA ILE A 9 21.27 -9.22 34.07
C ILE A 9 22.79 -9.08 34.03
N PRO A 10 23.54 -10.21 34.05
CA PRO A 10 25.01 -10.19 34.14
C PRO A 10 25.70 -9.64 32.88
N GLN A 11 24.97 -9.55 31.77
CA GLN A 11 25.44 -9.06 30.47
C GLN A 11 25.17 -7.56 30.35
N ARG A 12 26.23 -6.74 30.47
CA ARG A 12 26.13 -5.28 30.48
C ARG A 12 25.59 -4.73 29.15
N ASP A 13 26.02 -5.29 28.04
CA ASP A 13 25.50 -5.00 26.69
C ASP A 13 23.98 -5.27 26.59
N ARG A 14 23.51 -6.38 27.16
CA ARG A 14 22.09 -6.71 27.22
C ARG A 14 21.33 -5.74 28.13
N ALA A 15 21.89 -5.41 29.30
CA ALA A 15 21.32 -4.44 30.23
C ALA A 15 21.23 -3.03 29.63
N ASP A 16 22.27 -2.59 28.91
CA ASP A 16 22.30 -1.34 28.18
C ASP A 16 21.28 -1.35 27.04
N SER A 17 21.16 -2.45 26.28
CA SER A 17 20.13 -2.58 25.26
C SER A 17 18.71 -2.49 25.84
N ILE A 18 18.48 -3.11 27.00
CA ILE A 18 17.18 -3.06 27.67
C ILE A 18 16.93 -1.64 28.15
N SER A 19 17.90 -1.00 28.81
CA SER A 19 17.84 0.39 29.25
C SER A 19 17.52 1.33 28.08
N ILE A 20 18.28 1.28 26.98
CA ILE A 20 18.07 2.13 25.81
C ILE A 20 16.67 1.91 25.21
N ASN A 21 16.20 0.66 25.11
CA ASN A 21 14.90 0.32 24.54
C ASN A 21 13.71 0.58 25.51
N THR A 22 13.92 0.57 26.83
CA THR A 22 12.88 0.87 27.83
C THR A 22 12.84 2.34 28.23
N ASN A 23 13.93 3.10 28.03
CA ASN A 23 13.99 4.53 28.31
C ASN A 23 13.36 5.38 27.20
N THR A 24 13.08 4.80 26.03
CA THR A 24 12.14 5.38 25.08
C THR A 24 10.71 5.26 25.60
N GLN A 25 10.20 6.31 26.26
CA GLN A 25 8.80 6.48 26.71
C GLN A 25 7.77 6.54 25.57
N SER A 26 8.05 5.93 24.41
CA SER A 26 7.10 5.81 23.33
C SER A 26 6.13 4.67 23.64
N ALA A 27 4.85 5.01 23.82
CA ALA A 27 3.79 4.04 24.07
C ALA A 27 3.89 2.82 23.15
N VAL A 28 3.69 1.64 23.73
CA VAL A 28 3.62 0.37 22.99
C VAL A 28 2.42 0.43 22.06
N LYS A 29 2.66 0.30 20.75
CA LYS A 29 1.59 0.30 19.75
C LYS A 29 1.13 -1.12 19.45
N ALA A 30 -0.10 -1.28 18.96
CA ALA A 30 -0.63 -2.59 18.56
C ALA A 30 0.31 -3.33 17.60
N ARG A 31 0.93 -2.63 16.65
CA ARG A 31 1.95 -3.19 15.74
C ARG A 31 3.12 -3.83 16.48
N ASP A 32 3.60 -3.19 17.55
CA ASP A 32 4.77 -3.66 18.29
C ASP A 32 4.45 -5.03 18.94
N LEU A 33 3.21 -5.23 19.39
CA LEU A 33 2.70 -6.52 19.89
C LEU A 33 2.53 -7.57 18.77
N ARG A 34 2.24 -7.14 17.54
CA ARG A 34 2.07 -8.04 16.38
C ARG A 34 3.38 -8.40 15.66
N SER A 35 4.46 -7.67 15.91
CA SER A 35 5.75 -7.83 15.21
C SER A 35 6.34 -9.26 15.30
N ASN A 36 6.03 -9.99 16.36
CA ASN A 36 6.48 -11.37 16.59
C ASN A 36 5.36 -12.40 16.44
N SER A 37 4.22 -12.06 15.81
CA SER A 37 3.16 -13.03 15.58
C SER A 37 3.64 -14.14 14.63
N LYS A 38 3.08 -15.35 14.77
CA LYS A 38 3.42 -16.50 13.92
C LYS A 38 3.26 -16.18 12.43
N GLN A 39 2.19 -15.45 12.06
CA GLN A 39 1.93 -15.05 10.68
C GLN A 39 3.03 -14.14 10.13
N ILE A 40 3.44 -13.12 10.90
CA ILE A 40 4.50 -12.19 10.49
C ILE A 40 5.85 -12.91 10.39
N LEU A 41 6.19 -13.77 11.35
CA LEU A 41 7.45 -14.51 11.33
C LEU A 41 7.51 -15.52 10.17
N LYS A 42 6.38 -16.15 9.82
CA LYS A 42 6.28 -17.01 8.64
C LYS A 42 6.55 -16.20 7.36
N LEU A 43 5.92 -15.03 7.21
CA LEU A 43 6.13 -14.17 6.05
C LEU A 43 7.56 -13.63 5.97
N LYS A 44 8.13 -13.18 7.11
CA LYS A 44 9.55 -12.78 7.21
C LYS A 44 10.48 -13.89 6.71
N LYS A 45 10.31 -15.10 7.25
CA LYS A 45 11.13 -16.25 6.86
C LYS A 45 10.99 -16.57 5.37
N ALA A 46 9.78 -16.58 4.83
CA ALA A 46 9.55 -16.84 3.41
C ALA A 46 10.17 -15.75 2.52
N TYR A 47 10.04 -14.48 2.93
CA TYR A 47 10.57 -13.34 2.20
C TYR A 47 12.09 -13.34 2.14
N GLU A 48 12.75 -13.49 3.28
CA GLU A 48 14.22 -13.49 3.37
C GLU A 48 14.85 -14.76 2.76
N ALA A 49 14.10 -15.87 2.70
CA ALA A 49 14.51 -17.06 1.96
C ALA A 49 14.44 -16.84 0.43
N LYS A 50 13.44 -16.10 -0.06
CA LYS A 50 13.29 -15.78 -1.49
C LYS A 50 14.28 -14.70 -1.94
N TYR A 51 14.44 -13.67 -1.14
CA TYR A 51 15.31 -12.51 -1.39
C TYR A 51 16.44 -12.50 -0.36
N SER A 52 17.50 -13.28 -0.61
CA SER A 52 18.63 -13.44 0.32
C SER A 52 19.41 -12.14 0.58
N ASN A 53 19.41 -11.22 -0.38
CA ASN A 53 19.92 -9.86 -0.28
C ASN A 53 18.91 -8.86 0.32
N GLY A 54 17.66 -9.28 0.54
CA GLY A 54 16.61 -8.48 1.14
C GLY A 54 16.55 -8.59 2.66
N PHE A 55 15.68 -7.77 3.25
CA PHE A 55 15.42 -7.80 4.69
C PHE A 55 13.98 -7.42 4.97
N PHE A 56 13.31 -8.14 5.87
CA PHE A 56 11.98 -7.77 6.29
C PHE A 56 12.00 -7.32 7.76
N ALA A 57 12.04 -6.00 7.95
CA ALA A 57 11.95 -5.36 9.26
C ALA A 57 10.53 -5.51 9.84
N THR A 58 10.40 -6.22 10.95
CA THR A 58 9.12 -6.44 11.63
C THR A 58 8.94 -5.56 12.86
N LYS A 59 10.05 -5.10 13.45
CA LYS A 59 10.04 -4.27 14.66
C LYS A 59 10.17 -2.78 14.33
N ARG A 60 9.65 -1.93 15.22
CA ARG A 60 9.79 -0.46 15.11
C ARG A 60 11.27 -0.08 15.20
N GLY A 61 11.77 0.62 14.19
CA GLY A 61 13.16 1.08 14.18
C GLY A 61 14.19 -0.03 14.05
N GLU A 62 13.79 -1.21 13.56
CA GLU A 62 14.73 -2.29 13.26
C GLU A 62 15.74 -1.82 12.21
N ILE A 63 17.02 -1.88 12.56
CA ILE A 63 18.09 -1.42 11.69
C ILE A 63 18.26 -2.43 10.56
N ILE A 64 18.12 -1.95 9.32
CA ILE A 64 18.40 -2.75 8.13
C ILE A 64 19.91 -3.03 8.09
N PRO A 65 20.35 -4.29 7.99
CA PRO A 65 21.77 -4.62 7.88
C PRO A 65 22.41 -3.97 6.65
N ALA A 66 23.66 -3.50 6.79
CA ALA A 66 24.33 -2.71 5.75
C ALA A 66 24.66 -3.50 4.48
N ASP A 67 24.75 -4.83 4.57
CA ASP A 67 24.96 -5.77 3.46
C ASP A 67 23.70 -6.02 2.63
N LYS A 68 22.54 -5.51 3.05
CA LYS A 68 21.25 -5.73 2.38
C LYS A 68 20.96 -4.65 1.35
N ASP A 69 20.34 -5.08 0.25
CA ASP A 69 19.85 -4.18 -0.78
C ASP A 69 18.58 -3.49 -0.30
N LYS A 70 18.65 -2.17 -0.16
CA LYS A 70 17.53 -1.30 0.25
C LYS A 70 16.29 -1.49 -0.62
N GLN A 71 16.44 -1.87 -1.89
CA GLN A 71 15.31 -2.08 -2.79
C GLN A 71 14.49 -3.34 -2.44
N TYR A 72 15.13 -4.31 -1.79
CA TYR A 72 14.50 -5.54 -1.29
C TYR A 72 14.24 -5.48 0.21
N CYS A 73 14.48 -4.32 0.85
CA CYS A 73 14.12 -4.11 2.23
C CYS A 73 12.67 -3.63 2.35
N ILE A 74 11.89 -4.32 3.17
CA ILE A 74 10.49 -3.98 3.45
C ILE A 74 10.28 -3.86 4.96
N GLU A 75 9.35 -2.99 5.36
CA GLU A 75 8.96 -2.85 6.76
C GLU A 75 7.50 -3.25 6.96
N LEU A 76 7.22 -3.86 8.11
CA LEU A 76 5.89 -4.37 8.43
C LEU A 76 4.85 -3.25 8.43
N SER A 77 5.20 -2.07 8.93
CA SER A 77 4.31 -0.92 8.94
C SER A 77 3.82 -0.59 7.53
N TYR A 78 4.75 -0.35 6.60
CA TYR A 78 4.41 0.00 5.22
C TYR A 78 3.72 -1.15 4.49
N LEU A 79 4.17 -2.39 4.69
CA LEU A 79 3.51 -3.55 4.10
C LEU A 79 2.05 -3.66 4.53
N GLY A 80 1.73 -3.48 5.82
CA GLY A 80 0.36 -3.50 6.32
C GLY A 80 -0.53 -2.44 5.66
N LYS A 81 0.01 -1.23 5.43
CA LYS A 81 -0.70 -0.14 4.72
C LYS A 81 -0.92 -0.48 3.25
N ASN A 82 0.11 -1.01 2.59
CA ASN A 82 0.03 -1.41 1.18
C ASN A 82 -0.96 -2.55 0.96
N LEU A 83 -0.94 -3.58 1.83
CA LEU A 83 -1.91 -4.68 1.81
C LEU A 83 -3.34 -4.18 2.03
N THR A 84 -3.54 -3.19 2.90
CA THR A 84 -4.85 -2.57 3.14
C THR A 84 -5.35 -1.81 1.90
N ALA A 85 -4.47 -1.07 1.23
CA ALA A 85 -4.81 -0.35 0.01
C ALA A 85 -5.14 -1.31 -1.15
N TRP A 86 -4.36 -2.37 -1.30
CA TRP A 86 -4.45 -3.28 -2.44
C TRP A 86 -5.46 -4.42 -2.20
N TYR A 87 -5.20 -5.32 -1.26
CA TYR A 87 -6.01 -6.53 -1.03
C TYR A 87 -7.34 -6.28 -0.34
N MET A 88 -7.39 -5.33 0.61
CA MET A 88 -8.68 -4.94 1.20
C MET A 88 -9.42 -3.92 0.34
N GLN A 89 -8.77 -3.30 -0.65
CA GLN A 89 -9.30 -2.18 -1.43
C GLN A 89 -9.86 -1.04 -0.55
N ARG A 90 -9.17 -0.76 0.56
CA ARG A 90 -9.53 0.28 1.54
C ARG A 90 -8.37 1.27 1.73
N PRO A 91 -7.95 2.01 0.70
CA PRO A 91 -6.89 3.02 0.83
C PRO A 91 -7.22 4.07 1.90
N ASN A 92 -8.50 4.40 2.06
CA ASN A 92 -9.02 5.28 3.09
C ASN A 92 -8.79 4.82 4.54
N LEU A 93 -8.37 3.57 4.77
CA LEU A 93 -7.98 3.04 6.08
C LEU A 93 -6.46 2.81 6.22
N SER A 94 -5.71 2.97 5.14
CA SER A 94 -4.31 2.54 5.05
C SER A 94 -3.38 3.42 5.88
N TYR A 95 -3.74 4.64 6.24
CA TYR A 95 -2.91 5.48 7.11
C TYR A 95 -2.98 5.07 8.60
N GLY A 96 -4.06 4.41 9.03
CA GLY A 96 -4.36 4.16 10.44
C GLY A 96 -3.72 2.88 10.97
N GLU A 97 -2.45 2.94 11.40
CA GLU A 97 -1.72 1.77 11.92
C GLU A 97 -2.47 1.04 13.05
N THR A 98 -3.13 1.76 13.96
CA THR A 98 -3.95 1.15 15.00
C THR A 98 -5.05 0.27 14.41
N LYS A 99 -5.79 0.75 13.39
CA LYS A 99 -6.84 -0.05 12.75
C LYS A 99 -6.26 -1.29 12.07
N ILE A 100 -5.10 -1.17 11.42
CA ILE A 100 -4.46 -2.26 10.69
C ILE A 100 -3.96 -3.34 11.65
N PHE A 101 -3.20 -2.97 12.69
CA PHE A 101 -2.51 -3.92 13.56
C PHE A 101 -3.33 -4.34 14.79
N ASP A 102 -4.43 -3.66 15.07
CA ASP A 102 -5.38 -4.05 16.10
C ASP A 102 -6.61 -4.72 15.47
N LYS A 103 -7.53 -3.91 14.93
CA LYS A 103 -8.84 -4.37 14.43
C LYS A 103 -8.74 -5.35 13.26
N TYR A 104 -7.94 -5.03 12.23
CA TYR A 104 -7.92 -5.79 10.99
C TYR A 104 -6.78 -6.80 10.88
N PHE A 105 -5.93 -6.91 11.91
CA PHE A 105 -4.71 -7.71 11.81
C PHE A 105 -5.00 -9.16 11.45
N ASN A 106 -5.92 -9.80 12.18
CA ASN A 106 -6.27 -11.20 11.96
C ASN A 106 -6.92 -11.40 10.59
N THR A 107 -7.73 -10.45 10.11
CA THR A 107 -8.31 -10.51 8.78
C THR A 107 -7.23 -10.37 7.70
N LEU A 108 -6.37 -9.36 7.83
CA LEU A 108 -5.37 -9.00 6.84
C LEU A 108 -4.28 -10.07 6.73
N PHE A 109 -3.75 -10.54 7.85
CA PHE A 109 -2.62 -11.47 7.90
C PHE A 109 -3.02 -12.95 8.09
N LYS A 110 -4.32 -13.29 7.96
CA LYS A 110 -4.76 -14.70 7.83
C LYS A 110 -4.32 -15.31 6.50
N ASN A 111 -4.17 -14.47 5.48
CA ASN A 111 -3.75 -14.92 4.15
C ASN A 111 -2.24 -15.20 4.12
N ASP A 112 -1.88 -16.27 3.42
CA ASP A 112 -0.50 -16.60 3.11
C ASP A 112 -0.05 -15.80 1.87
N TYR A 113 0.41 -14.56 2.09
CA TYR A 113 0.95 -13.73 1.01
C TYR A 113 2.26 -14.30 0.47
N LEU A 114 2.43 -14.21 -0.84
CA LEU A 114 3.69 -14.55 -1.49
C LEU A 114 4.76 -13.49 -1.16
N PRO A 115 6.03 -13.88 -0.96
CA PRO A 115 7.16 -12.95 -0.89
C PRO A 115 7.18 -11.93 -2.04
N GLU A 116 6.86 -12.40 -3.24
CA GLU A 116 6.84 -11.62 -4.46
C GLU A 116 5.77 -10.53 -4.42
N ASP A 117 4.59 -10.81 -3.84
CA ASP A 117 3.54 -9.82 -3.68
C ASP A 117 3.95 -8.73 -2.69
N ALA A 118 4.62 -9.11 -1.59
CA ALA A 118 5.15 -8.15 -0.61
C ALA A 118 6.22 -7.24 -1.24
N TYR A 119 7.11 -7.80 -2.04
CA TYR A 119 8.10 -7.04 -2.80
C TYR A 119 7.42 -6.09 -3.80
N ALA A 120 6.51 -6.60 -4.64
CA ALA A 120 5.87 -5.81 -5.68
C ALA A 120 5.06 -4.65 -5.12
N LEU A 121 4.37 -4.84 -3.99
CA LEU A 121 3.69 -3.74 -3.29
C LEU A 121 4.67 -2.64 -2.84
N SER A 122 5.84 -3.02 -2.33
CA SER A 122 6.88 -2.06 -1.95
C SER A 122 7.45 -1.35 -3.19
N PHE A 123 7.64 -2.07 -4.29
CA PHE A 123 8.09 -1.51 -5.56
C PHE A 123 7.12 -0.44 -6.10
N TRP A 124 5.82 -0.76 -6.21
CA TRP A 124 4.81 0.19 -6.69
C TRP A 124 4.75 1.44 -5.80
N MET A 125 4.75 1.25 -4.48
CA MET A 125 4.74 2.36 -3.55
C MET A 125 6.01 3.21 -3.67
N ARG A 126 7.19 2.60 -3.83
CA ARG A 126 8.44 3.34 -4.04
C ARG A 126 8.38 4.18 -5.30
N LYS A 127 7.91 3.62 -6.42
CA LYS A 127 7.73 4.36 -7.67
C LYS A 127 6.76 5.54 -7.53
N ILE A 128 5.66 5.36 -6.81
CA ILE A 128 4.74 6.46 -6.49
C ILE A 128 5.45 7.54 -5.67
N MET A 129 6.24 7.15 -4.66
CA MET A 129 6.92 8.06 -3.76
C MET A 129 8.12 8.78 -4.40
N ASP A 130 8.83 8.12 -5.31
CA ASP A 130 9.90 8.71 -6.11
C ASP A 130 9.37 9.81 -7.03
N ALA A 131 8.13 9.67 -7.50
CA ALA A 131 7.42 10.68 -8.27
C ALA A 131 6.78 11.79 -7.40
N TRP A 132 6.84 11.67 -6.06
CA TRP A 132 6.27 12.62 -5.11
C TRP A 132 7.28 13.72 -4.73
N THR A 133 7.71 14.46 -5.75
CA THR A 133 8.69 15.55 -5.68
C THR A 133 8.02 16.92 -5.88
N GLN A 134 8.77 18.00 -5.68
CA GLN A 134 8.28 19.36 -5.93
C GLN A 134 7.97 19.61 -7.42
N GLU A 135 8.67 18.92 -8.32
CA GLU A 135 8.44 19.02 -9.77
C GLU A 135 7.10 18.42 -10.21
N ASN A 136 6.47 17.60 -9.35
CA ASN A 136 5.18 16.96 -9.60
C ASN A 136 5.07 16.32 -11.00
N PRO A 137 5.94 15.33 -11.32
CA PRO A 137 5.95 14.69 -12.64
C PRO A 137 4.64 13.97 -12.98
N LEU A 138 3.81 13.64 -11.98
CA LEU A 138 2.49 13.01 -12.16
C LEU A 138 1.37 14.04 -12.39
N GLY A 139 1.66 15.34 -12.32
CA GLY A 139 0.67 16.40 -12.47
C GLY A 139 -0.48 16.31 -11.46
N LEU A 140 -0.22 15.83 -10.24
CA LEU A 140 -1.23 15.71 -9.20
C LEU A 140 -1.76 17.08 -8.78
N GLU A 141 -3.06 17.17 -8.48
CA GLU A 141 -3.66 18.37 -7.90
C GLU A 141 -2.93 18.77 -6.60
N GLU A 142 -2.78 20.08 -6.37
CA GLU A 142 -2.00 20.60 -5.23
C GLU A 142 -2.53 20.08 -3.89
N GLU A 143 -3.86 19.99 -3.74
CA GLU A 143 -4.48 19.46 -2.53
C GLU A 143 -4.04 18.02 -2.25
N LEU A 144 -3.85 17.19 -3.29
CA LEU A 144 -3.36 15.82 -3.14
C LEU A 144 -1.92 15.79 -2.66
N LEU A 145 -1.04 16.66 -3.19
CA LEU A 145 0.37 16.73 -2.81
C LEU A 145 0.57 17.03 -1.33
N THR A 146 -0.30 17.85 -0.73
CA THR A 146 -0.29 18.12 0.72
C THR A 146 -0.64 16.89 1.57
N MET A 147 -1.27 15.87 0.98
CA MET A 147 -1.73 14.66 1.65
C MET A 147 -0.80 13.48 1.44
N LYS A 148 0.53 13.70 1.45
CA LYS A 148 1.57 12.65 1.27
C LYS A 148 1.42 11.44 2.21
N ALA A 149 0.81 11.61 3.38
CA ALA A 149 0.55 10.50 4.31
C ALA A 149 -0.66 9.61 3.93
N TYR A 150 -1.49 10.03 2.98
CA TYR A 150 -2.77 9.41 2.62
C TYR A 150 -2.86 9.07 1.13
N ALA A 151 -2.67 10.07 0.27
CA ALA A 151 -2.94 9.99 -1.16
C ALA A 151 -2.11 8.93 -1.91
N PRO A 152 -0.83 8.62 -1.58
CA PRO A 152 -0.10 7.54 -2.22
C PRO A 152 -0.80 6.17 -2.14
N TYR A 153 -1.51 5.88 -1.05
CA TYR A 153 -2.26 4.63 -0.91
C TYR A 153 -3.48 4.58 -1.84
N HIS A 154 -4.08 5.74 -2.16
CA HIS A 154 -5.15 5.82 -3.14
C HIS A 154 -4.63 5.60 -4.57
N LEU A 155 -3.43 6.06 -4.89
CA LEU A 155 -2.76 5.72 -6.15
C LEU A 155 -2.45 4.22 -6.22
N LEU A 156 -1.93 3.63 -5.14
CA LEU A 156 -1.68 2.19 -5.09
C LEU A 156 -2.96 1.37 -5.31
N PHE A 157 -4.07 1.79 -4.71
CA PHE A 157 -5.40 1.23 -4.97
C PHE A 157 -5.82 1.41 -6.44
N ALA A 158 -5.67 2.62 -7.00
CA ALA A 158 -6.02 2.92 -8.38
C ALA A 158 -5.24 2.04 -9.37
N ILE A 159 -3.95 1.79 -9.14
CA ILE A 159 -3.14 0.86 -9.93
C ILE A 159 -3.79 -0.53 -9.94
N SER A 160 -4.17 -1.07 -8.77
CA SER A 160 -4.83 -2.38 -8.71
C SER A 160 -6.14 -2.42 -9.53
N MET A 161 -6.91 -1.33 -9.50
CA MET A 161 -8.17 -1.20 -10.23
C MET A 161 -7.96 -1.08 -11.75
N VAL A 162 -6.87 -0.43 -12.20
CA VAL A 162 -6.48 -0.39 -13.61
C VAL A 162 -6.27 -1.81 -14.14
N PHE A 163 -5.50 -2.64 -13.43
CA PHE A 163 -5.28 -4.04 -13.81
C PHE A 163 -6.57 -4.87 -13.82
N ALA A 164 -7.40 -4.72 -12.79
CA ALA A 164 -8.70 -5.38 -12.73
C ALA A 164 -9.57 -5.00 -13.94
N LYS A 165 -9.60 -3.71 -14.30
CA LYS A 165 -10.37 -3.21 -15.43
C LYS A 165 -9.86 -3.73 -16.78
N CYS A 166 -8.54 -3.72 -17.03
CA CYS A 166 -7.95 -4.25 -18.26
C CYS A 166 -8.21 -5.76 -18.47
N ASN A 167 -8.41 -6.49 -17.37
CA ASN A 167 -8.66 -7.92 -17.37
C ASN A 167 -10.15 -8.29 -17.26
N ASN A 168 -11.06 -7.30 -17.21
CA ASN A 168 -12.49 -7.51 -16.97
C ASN A 168 -12.77 -8.35 -15.72
N GLN A 169 -11.98 -8.14 -14.67
CA GLN A 169 -12.12 -8.83 -13.38
C GLN A 169 -12.66 -7.86 -12.32
N THR A 170 -13.49 -8.36 -11.41
CA THR A 170 -13.94 -7.64 -10.21
C THR A 170 -13.10 -7.99 -8.97
N ASN A 171 -12.36 -9.09 -9.05
CA ASN A 171 -11.47 -9.57 -8.00
C ASN A 171 -10.15 -8.77 -7.96
N VAL A 172 -9.39 -8.94 -6.88
CA VAL A 172 -8.13 -8.23 -6.65
C VAL A 172 -6.98 -8.97 -7.33
N PRO A 173 -6.22 -8.31 -8.24
CA PRO A 173 -5.08 -8.95 -8.89
C PRO A 173 -3.90 -9.13 -7.93
N SER A 174 -3.06 -10.14 -8.20
CA SER A 174 -1.75 -10.30 -7.56
C SER A 174 -0.83 -9.11 -7.91
N PRO A 175 -0.26 -8.41 -6.91
CA PRO A 175 0.72 -7.34 -7.14
C PRO A 175 1.95 -7.79 -7.93
N SER A 176 2.45 -9.01 -7.68
CA SER A 176 3.64 -9.52 -8.35
C SER A 176 3.40 -9.80 -9.83
N GLU A 177 2.28 -10.42 -10.19
CA GLU A 177 1.91 -10.63 -11.60
C GLU A 177 1.64 -9.30 -12.30
N CYS A 178 0.99 -8.34 -11.64
CA CYS A 178 0.83 -6.97 -12.16
C CYS A 178 2.18 -6.33 -12.48
N LEU A 179 3.14 -6.42 -11.56
CA LEU A 179 4.48 -5.86 -11.75
C LEU A 179 5.20 -6.56 -12.90
N LYS A 180 5.12 -7.89 -12.96
CA LYS A 180 5.77 -8.70 -14.00
C LYS A 180 5.30 -8.28 -15.39
N VAL A 181 3.99 -8.35 -15.67
CA VAL A 181 3.45 -8.03 -17.00
C VAL A 181 3.68 -6.56 -17.38
N ALA A 182 3.57 -5.64 -16.41
CA ALA A 182 3.85 -4.24 -16.67
C ALA A 182 5.33 -3.96 -16.95
N SER A 183 6.24 -4.67 -16.30
CA SER A 183 7.68 -4.52 -16.53
C SER A 183 8.09 -5.09 -17.89
N GLU A 184 7.61 -6.30 -18.21
CA GLU A 184 7.86 -6.96 -19.50
C GLU A 184 7.40 -6.12 -20.70
N ASN A 185 6.33 -5.34 -20.52
CA ASN A 185 5.74 -4.51 -21.57
C ASN A 185 6.12 -3.01 -21.48
N ASN A 186 7.02 -2.62 -20.55
CA ASN A 186 7.40 -1.22 -20.30
C ASN A 186 6.19 -0.30 -20.07
N LEU A 187 5.27 -0.73 -19.20
CA LEU A 187 4.01 -0.06 -18.88
C LEU A 187 3.94 0.48 -17.44
N VAL A 188 4.96 0.25 -16.61
CA VAL A 188 4.97 0.66 -15.19
C VAL A 188 4.64 2.15 -15.04
N ASP A 189 5.38 3.02 -15.71
CA ASP A 189 5.19 4.47 -15.59
C ASP A 189 3.86 4.92 -16.22
N SER A 190 3.44 4.29 -17.32
CA SER A 190 2.15 4.58 -17.96
C SER A 190 0.98 4.25 -17.02
N ILE A 191 1.03 3.12 -16.31
CA ILE A 191 -0.01 2.71 -15.37
C ILE A 191 -0.08 3.66 -14.17
N ILE A 192 1.06 4.10 -13.64
CA ILE A 192 1.12 5.08 -12.55
C ILE A 192 0.51 6.42 -13.01
N ASN A 193 0.85 6.88 -14.22
CA ASN A 193 0.27 8.11 -14.78
C ASN A 193 -1.24 8.00 -14.99
N ILE A 194 -1.75 6.86 -15.46
CA ILE A 194 -3.19 6.61 -15.58
C ILE A 194 -3.87 6.67 -14.21
N ALA A 195 -3.27 6.02 -13.21
CA ALA A 195 -3.78 6.04 -11.84
C ALA A 195 -3.81 7.47 -11.26
N ALA A 196 -2.78 8.28 -11.51
CA ALA A 196 -2.70 9.68 -11.12
C ALA A 196 -3.79 10.53 -11.79
N ASN A 197 -3.96 10.40 -13.11
CA ASN A 197 -5.00 11.09 -13.86
C ASN A 197 -6.40 10.74 -13.38
N CYS A 198 -6.64 9.47 -13.03
CA CYS A 198 -7.92 9.04 -12.47
C CYS A 198 -8.15 9.61 -11.07
N LEU A 199 -7.11 9.71 -10.24
CA LEU A 199 -7.22 10.33 -8.91
C LEU A 199 -7.52 11.84 -9.01
N ASN A 200 -6.84 12.56 -9.92
CA ASN A 200 -7.12 13.96 -10.23
C ASN A 200 -8.57 14.13 -10.69
N SER A 201 -9.00 13.33 -11.67
CA SER A 201 -10.38 13.37 -12.17
C SER A 201 -11.41 13.12 -11.06
N ALA A 202 -11.11 12.21 -10.13
CA ALA A 202 -11.99 11.92 -8.99
C ALA A 202 -12.08 13.09 -8.01
N ILE A 203 -10.97 13.75 -7.67
CA ILE A 203 -10.99 14.88 -6.74
C ILE A 203 -11.67 16.11 -7.36
N SER A 204 -11.40 16.41 -8.63
CA SER A 204 -12.01 17.54 -9.33
C SER A 204 -13.53 17.33 -9.49
N ALA A 205 -13.97 16.09 -9.75
CA ALA A 205 -15.38 15.76 -9.79
C ALA A 205 -16.09 15.95 -8.43
N GLU A 206 -15.45 15.55 -7.33
CA GLU A 206 -16.01 15.76 -5.98
C GLU A 206 -16.05 17.25 -5.62
N LYS A 207 -15.00 18.01 -5.95
CA LYS A 207 -14.93 19.46 -5.74
C LYS A 207 -16.09 20.16 -6.45
N ASN A 208 -16.28 19.87 -7.73
CA ASN A 208 -17.40 20.40 -8.53
C ASN A 208 -18.77 19.99 -7.95
N ASN A 209 -18.92 18.76 -7.47
CA ASN A 209 -20.15 18.29 -6.83
C ASN A 209 -20.44 19.09 -5.55
N CYS A 210 -19.44 19.32 -4.71
CA CYS A 210 -19.59 20.10 -3.49
C CYS A 210 -19.98 21.55 -3.81
N GLU A 211 -19.32 22.18 -4.78
CA GLU A 211 -19.63 23.54 -5.24
C GLU A 211 -21.07 23.65 -5.76
N GLN A 212 -21.51 22.73 -6.63
CA GLN A 212 -22.89 22.69 -7.14
C GLN A 212 -23.94 22.51 -6.04
N ASN A 213 -23.60 21.81 -4.96
CA ASN A 213 -24.48 21.58 -3.83
C ASN A 213 -24.33 22.61 -2.70
N ASN A 214 -23.60 23.71 -2.93
CA ASN A 214 -23.28 24.74 -1.92
C ASN A 214 -22.67 24.15 -0.63
N ARG A 215 -21.80 23.15 -0.76
CA ARG A 215 -21.07 22.51 0.35
C ARG A 215 -19.58 22.82 0.25
N SER A 216 -18.92 22.99 1.39
CA SER A 216 -17.48 23.13 1.44
C SER A 216 -16.79 21.79 1.17
N PHE A 217 -15.87 21.77 0.21
CA PHE A 217 -15.03 20.60 -0.05
C PHE A 217 -13.80 20.59 0.88
N ILE A 218 -13.59 19.48 1.60
CA ILE A 218 -12.41 19.28 2.46
C ILE A 218 -11.67 18.03 1.95
N PRO A 219 -10.57 18.19 1.18
CA PRO A 219 -9.84 17.07 0.58
C PRO A 219 -9.43 15.99 1.58
N GLN A 220 -8.93 16.41 2.76
CA GLN A 220 -8.48 15.50 3.81
C GLN A 220 -9.59 14.62 4.38
N ASN A 221 -10.84 15.09 4.38
CA ASN A 221 -11.99 14.31 4.83
C ASN A 221 -12.44 13.35 3.73
N TRP A 222 -12.41 13.81 2.48
CA TRP A 222 -12.80 13.01 1.34
C TRP A 222 -11.92 11.77 1.15
N VAL A 223 -10.60 11.91 1.21
CA VAL A 223 -9.66 10.76 1.09
C VAL A 223 -9.85 9.72 2.20
N LYS A 224 -10.40 10.12 3.36
CA LYS A 224 -10.70 9.19 4.47
C LYS A 224 -12.06 8.50 4.33
N ASN A 225 -12.87 8.92 3.36
CA ASN A 225 -14.21 8.40 3.11
C ASN A 225 -14.21 7.34 1.99
N LYS A 226 -15.19 6.42 2.02
CA LYS A 226 -15.45 5.46 0.94
C LYS A 226 -15.83 6.15 -0.37
N SER A 227 -16.37 7.37 -0.33
CA SER A 227 -16.71 8.15 -1.53
C SER A 227 -15.49 8.40 -2.43
N CYS A 228 -14.30 8.61 -1.85
CA CYS A 228 -13.07 8.74 -2.64
C CYS A 228 -12.78 7.47 -3.45
N ASN A 229 -12.93 6.29 -2.85
CA ASN A 229 -12.73 5.01 -3.55
C ASN A 229 -13.73 4.88 -4.72
N ALA A 230 -15.00 5.26 -4.49
CA ALA A 230 -16.03 5.25 -5.53
C ALA A 230 -15.71 6.23 -6.67
N GLY A 231 -15.23 7.43 -6.33
CA GLY A 231 -14.77 8.43 -7.29
C GLY A 231 -13.63 7.91 -8.18
N ILE A 232 -12.62 7.29 -7.57
CA ILE A 232 -11.48 6.68 -8.31
C ILE A 232 -11.97 5.58 -9.25
N MET A 233 -12.86 4.68 -8.79
CA MET A 233 -13.40 3.62 -9.64
C MET A 233 -14.21 4.18 -10.82
N SER A 234 -15.01 5.21 -10.58
CA SER A 234 -15.75 5.92 -11.63
C SER A 234 -14.80 6.57 -12.65
N ALA A 235 -13.75 7.24 -12.17
CA ALA A 235 -12.75 7.85 -13.04
C ALA A 235 -12.02 6.82 -13.90
N ILE A 236 -11.64 5.66 -13.33
CA ILE A 236 -11.02 4.56 -14.08
C ILE A 236 -11.99 3.99 -15.12
N GLN A 237 -13.26 3.76 -14.74
CA GLN A 237 -14.28 3.29 -15.66
C GLN A 237 -14.45 4.24 -16.85
N ASN A 238 -14.52 5.55 -16.57
CA ASN A 238 -14.65 6.58 -17.60
C ASN A 238 -13.41 6.62 -18.50
N TYR A 239 -12.21 6.61 -17.90
CA TYR A 239 -10.94 6.59 -18.63
C TYR A 239 -10.92 5.46 -19.66
N PHE A 240 -11.20 4.21 -19.24
CA PHE A 240 -11.22 3.06 -20.14
C PHE A 240 -12.41 3.03 -21.11
N SER A 241 -13.49 3.78 -20.84
CA SER A 241 -14.60 3.90 -21.78
C SER A 241 -14.28 4.86 -22.93
N PHE A 242 -13.52 5.92 -22.66
CA PHE A 242 -13.08 6.89 -23.67
C PHE A 242 -11.74 6.55 -24.32
N LEU A 243 -10.89 5.73 -23.68
CA LEU A 243 -9.57 5.39 -24.19
C LEU A 243 -9.57 4.85 -25.63
N PRO A 244 -10.52 3.98 -26.07
CA PRO A 244 -10.53 3.48 -27.44
C PRO A 244 -10.71 4.56 -28.51
N THR A 245 -11.41 5.65 -28.18
CA THR A 245 -11.65 6.77 -29.10
C THR A 245 -10.57 7.85 -28.98
N MET A 246 -10.04 8.08 -27.77
CA MET A 246 -9.00 9.09 -27.52
C MET A 246 -7.60 8.64 -27.90
N ASN A 247 -7.26 7.37 -27.64
CA ASN A 247 -5.93 6.80 -27.90
C ASN A 247 -6.02 5.28 -28.09
N LYS A 248 -6.38 4.88 -29.31
CA LYS A 248 -6.55 3.47 -29.69
C LYS A 248 -5.28 2.63 -29.55
N GLU A 249 -4.11 3.24 -29.76
CA GLU A 249 -2.82 2.56 -29.59
C GLU A 249 -2.58 2.20 -28.12
N MET A 250 -2.77 3.15 -27.21
CA MET A 250 -2.66 2.92 -25.77
C MET A 250 -3.71 1.91 -25.27
N ASP A 251 -4.96 1.98 -25.77
CA ASP A 251 -5.99 0.98 -25.45
C ASP A 251 -5.53 -0.44 -25.80
N SER A 252 -5.00 -0.61 -27.01
CA SER A 252 -4.50 -1.91 -27.48
C SER A 252 -3.28 -2.36 -26.68
N LYS A 253 -2.35 -1.44 -26.38
CA LYS A 253 -1.14 -1.73 -25.60
C LYS A 253 -1.48 -2.17 -24.18
N LEU A 254 -2.41 -1.51 -23.51
CA LEU A 254 -2.86 -1.90 -22.17
C LEU A 254 -3.63 -3.23 -22.20
N LYS A 255 -4.61 -3.36 -23.09
CA LYS A 255 -5.43 -4.58 -23.15
C LYS A 255 -4.62 -5.83 -23.42
N ASN A 256 -3.53 -5.74 -24.17
CA ASN A 256 -2.66 -6.88 -24.49
C ASN A 256 -1.49 -7.00 -23.50
N GLY A 257 -0.86 -5.88 -23.14
CA GLY A 257 0.36 -5.85 -22.35
C GLY A 257 0.17 -6.04 -20.84
N VAL A 258 -1.05 -5.92 -20.32
CA VAL A 258 -1.34 -6.20 -18.90
C VAL A 258 -2.29 -7.37 -18.68
N LYS A 259 -2.33 -8.32 -19.62
CA LYS A 259 -3.12 -9.55 -19.44
C LYS A 259 -2.55 -10.42 -18.35
N ILE A 260 -3.42 -10.80 -17.41
CA ILE A 260 -3.09 -11.67 -16.29
C ILE A 260 -4.14 -12.79 -16.26
N ASP A 261 -3.70 -14.02 -16.02
CA ASP A 261 -4.58 -15.19 -15.87
C ASP A 261 -5.52 -15.02 -14.67
N SER A 262 -6.77 -15.46 -14.81
CA SER A 262 -7.81 -15.33 -13.78
C SER A 262 -7.42 -15.99 -12.44
N LYS A 263 -6.55 -17.01 -12.45
CA LYS A 263 -6.04 -17.65 -11.22
C LYS A 263 -5.23 -16.73 -10.32
N TYR A 264 -4.69 -15.63 -10.86
CA TYR A 264 -3.94 -14.63 -10.11
C TYR A 264 -4.83 -13.51 -9.57
N PHE A 265 -6.16 -13.67 -9.66
CA PHE A 265 -7.11 -12.79 -9.02
C PHE A 265 -7.71 -13.47 -7.80
N SER A 266 -7.58 -12.82 -6.65
CA SER A 266 -8.11 -13.28 -5.38
C SER A 266 -9.34 -12.48 -4.96
N TYR A 267 -10.23 -13.08 -4.17
CA TYR A 267 -11.29 -12.33 -3.53
C TYR A 267 -10.72 -11.21 -2.66
N ARG A 268 -11.42 -10.07 -2.66
CA ARG A 268 -11.10 -8.96 -1.76
C ARG A 268 -11.05 -9.46 -0.32
N VAL A 269 -10.03 -9.04 0.42
CA VAL A 269 -9.91 -9.34 1.84
C VAL A 269 -10.95 -8.52 2.61
N GLN A 270 -11.92 -9.21 3.20
CA GLN A 270 -13.00 -8.59 3.96
C GLN A 270 -12.91 -9.02 5.42
N ALA A 271 -13.07 -8.07 6.33
CA ALA A 271 -13.37 -8.41 7.71
C ALA A 271 -14.81 -8.94 7.73
N GLU A 272 -15.05 -10.02 8.49
CA GLU A 272 -16.40 -10.32 8.95
C GLU A 272 -16.86 -9.08 9.73
N ASP A 273 -17.94 -8.44 9.27
CA ASP A 273 -18.49 -7.23 9.90
C ASP A 273 -19.13 -7.55 11.26
#